data_AF-A0A1E7HNT5-F1
#
_entry.id   AF-A0A1E7HNT5-F1
#
_cell.length_a   1.000
_cell.length_b   1.000
_cell.length_c   1.000
_cell.angle_alpha   90.00
_cell.angle_beta   90.00
_cell.angle_gamma   90.00
#
_symmetry.space_group_name_H-M   'P 1'
#
loop_
_entity.id
_entity.type
_entity.pdbx_description
1 polymer ?
#
loop_
_entity_poly.entity_id
_entity_poly.type
_entity_poly.pdbx_seq_one_letter_code
_entity_poly.pdbx_strand_id
1 'polypeptide(L)'
;MLNSFVEDETEDNLSDQEEYIFCRQCHNMITTPAERIEVRGSHRHTFANPHGIVFEIGCFRTVKGCGHAGPVSTDFSWFSGFSWRIAVCIKCLTHLGWLFASPDQGHFHGLILDRLITQ
;
A
#
# COMPACT_ATOMS: atom_id res chain seq x y z
N MET A 1 -9.36 -59.91 -12.63
CA MET A 1 -8.89 -59.35 -11.34
C MET A 1 -7.82 -58.33 -11.71
N LEU A 2 -8.14 -57.03 -11.67
CA LEU A 2 -7.82 -56.11 -10.55
C LEU A 2 -6.29 -56.02 -10.39
N ASN A 3 -5.57 -54.91 -10.57
CA ASN A 3 -5.79 -53.48 -10.31
C ASN A 3 -4.67 -52.72 -11.07
N SER A 4 -4.96 -51.71 -11.89
CA SER A 4 -5.03 -50.27 -11.54
C SER A 4 -3.75 -49.69 -10.91
N PHE A 5 -2.93 -48.99 -11.69
CA PHE A 5 -2.12 -47.86 -11.22
C PHE A 5 -1.94 -46.88 -12.39
N VAL A 6 -2.93 -46.00 -12.55
CA VAL A 6 -2.73 -44.72 -13.22
C VAL A 6 -2.58 -43.73 -12.07
N GLU A 7 -1.35 -43.37 -11.75
CA GLU A 7 -1.07 -42.23 -10.89
C GLU A 7 -1.21 -40.98 -11.75
N ASP A 8 -2.44 -40.47 -11.81
CA ASP A 8 -2.73 -39.12 -12.28
C ASP A 8 -2.46 -38.16 -11.12
N GLU A 9 -1.18 -37.84 -10.91
CA GLU A 9 -0.79 -36.74 -10.04
C GLU A 9 -0.89 -35.43 -10.83
N THR A 10 -2.13 -34.94 -11.00
CA THR A 10 -2.42 -33.56 -11.39
C THR A 10 -3.07 -32.80 -10.24
N GLU A 11 -2.47 -32.88 -9.05
CA GLU A 11 -2.79 -31.98 -7.93
C GLU A 11 -1.70 -30.91 -7.79
N ASP A 12 -1.84 -29.84 -8.58
CA ASP A 12 -1.35 -28.52 -8.19
C ASP A 12 -2.27 -27.45 -8.80
N ASN A 13 -3.54 -27.48 -8.38
CA ASN A 13 -4.42 -26.31 -8.45
C ASN A 13 -4.45 -25.65 -7.07
N LEU A 14 -3.29 -25.19 -6.58
CA LEU A 14 -3.25 -24.10 -5.62
C LEU A 14 -3.62 -22.84 -6.41
N SER A 15 -4.90 -22.48 -6.40
CA SER A 15 -5.29 -21.17 -6.88
C SER A 15 -4.59 -20.15 -5.98
N ASP A 16 -3.47 -19.59 -6.45
CA ASP A 16 -2.91 -18.34 -5.94
C ASP A 16 -4.00 -17.28 -6.11
N GLN A 17 -4.93 -17.19 -5.15
CA GLN A 17 -5.85 -16.08 -5.07
C GLN A 17 -4.98 -14.86 -4.80
N GLU A 18 -4.70 -14.09 -5.85
CA GLU A 18 -4.02 -12.81 -5.73
C GLU A 18 -4.83 -11.94 -4.76
N GLU A 19 -4.33 -11.79 -3.52
CA GLU A 19 -4.92 -10.86 -2.56
C GLU A 19 -4.62 -9.43 -3.00
N TYR A 20 -5.64 -8.57 -2.86
CA TYR A 20 -5.53 -7.15 -3.23
C TYR A 20 -5.89 -6.25 -2.06
N ILE A 21 -5.32 -5.06 -2.06
CA ILE A 21 -5.62 -4.01 -1.08
C ILE A 21 -6.44 -2.95 -1.78
N PHE A 22 -7.63 -2.67 -1.24
CA PHE A 22 -8.63 -1.78 -1.81
C PHE A 22 -8.84 -0.55 -0.95
N CYS A 23 -9.34 0.51 -1.58
CA CYS A 23 -9.88 1.67 -0.88
C CYS A 23 -11.13 1.22 -0.11
N ARG A 24 -11.13 1.42 1.21
CA ARG A 24 -12.28 1.07 2.06
C ARG A 24 -13.57 1.80 1.66
N GLN A 25 -13.47 3.01 1.10
CA GLN A 25 -14.63 3.84 0.77
C GLN A 25 -15.36 3.37 -0.51
N CYS A 26 -14.61 2.91 -1.53
CA CYS A 26 -15.18 2.70 -2.87
C CYS A 26 -14.75 1.40 -3.56
N HIS A 27 -13.97 0.57 -2.85
CA HIS A 27 -13.41 -0.69 -3.33
C HIS A 27 -12.59 -0.58 -4.63
N ASN A 28 -12.01 0.60 -4.90
CA ASN A 28 -11.01 0.69 -5.96
C ASN A 28 -9.74 -0.04 -5.53
N MET A 29 -9.18 -0.89 -6.39
CA MET A 29 -7.88 -1.53 -6.12
C MET A 29 -6.80 -0.46 -5.98
N ILE A 30 -6.03 -0.52 -4.89
CA ILE A 30 -4.99 0.46 -4.54
C ILE A 30 -3.60 -0.11 -4.81
N THR A 31 -3.35 -1.29 -4.28
CA THR A 31 -2.07 -1.99 -4.36
C THR A 31 -2.25 -3.48 -3.99
N THR A 32 -1.16 -4.24 -3.85
CA THR A 32 -1.16 -5.63 -3.41
C THR A 32 -0.34 -5.80 -2.13
N PRO A 33 -0.53 -6.89 -1.36
CA PRO A 33 0.31 -7.19 -0.21
C PRO A 33 1.81 -7.32 -0.55
N ALA A 34 2.14 -7.78 -1.76
CA ALA A 34 3.53 -7.92 -2.23
C ALA A 34 4.27 -6.58 -2.38
N GLU A 35 3.53 -5.47 -2.47
CA GLU A 35 4.12 -4.13 -2.53
C GLU A 35 4.45 -3.55 -1.16
N ARG A 36 4.13 -4.23 -0.05
CA ARG A 36 4.54 -3.81 1.29
C ARG A 36 6.06 -3.78 1.39
N ILE A 37 6.59 -2.70 1.95
CA ILE A 37 8.01 -2.55 2.21
C ILE A 37 8.24 -2.04 3.63
N GLU A 38 9.44 -2.28 4.13
CA GLU A 38 9.94 -1.63 5.33
C GLU A 38 10.66 -0.34 4.97
N VAL A 39 10.36 0.71 5.73
CA VAL A 39 11.09 1.98 5.68
C VAL A 39 11.61 2.24 7.10
N ARG A 40 12.93 2.42 7.25
CA ARG A 40 13.56 2.54 8.59
C ARG A 40 13.23 1.37 9.52
N GLY A 41 13.23 0.15 8.98
CA GLY A 41 13.07 -1.09 9.74
C GLY A 41 11.64 -1.43 10.16
N SER A 42 10.62 -0.77 9.60
CA SER A 42 9.22 -1.15 9.82
C SER A 42 8.35 -0.86 8.60
N HIS A 43 7.34 -1.69 8.37
CA HIS A 43 6.27 -1.39 7.41
C HIS A 43 5.24 -0.41 7.98
N ARG A 44 4.92 -0.55 9.27
CA ARG A 44 3.91 0.24 9.98
C ARG A 44 4.55 1.37 10.78
N HIS A 45 3.97 2.56 10.69
CA HIS A 45 4.38 3.71 11.49
C HIS A 45 3.16 4.45 12.03
N THR A 46 3.29 4.99 13.24
CA THR A 46 2.31 5.90 13.82
C THR A 46 2.93 7.29 13.95
N PHE A 47 2.28 8.30 13.37
CA PHE A 47 2.75 9.68 13.40
C PHE A 47 1.62 10.65 13.73
N ALA A 48 1.96 11.78 14.35
CA ALA A 48 1.06 12.92 14.49
C ALA A 48 1.41 14.00 13.46
N ASN A 49 0.41 14.59 12.81
CA ASN A 49 0.61 15.79 12.01
C ASN A 49 0.72 17.05 12.91
N PRO A 50 1.11 18.22 12.38
CA PRO A 50 1.23 19.45 13.17
C PRO A 50 -0.05 19.93 13.87
N HIS A 51 -1.22 19.42 13.46
CA HIS A 51 -2.51 19.70 14.07
C HIS A 51 -2.90 18.69 15.15
N GLY A 52 -2.01 17.75 15.49
CA GLY A 52 -2.24 16.73 16.52
C GLY A 52 -3.06 15.52 16.05
N ILE A 53 -3.37 15.39 14.75
CA ILE A 53 -4.08 14.24 14.21
C ILE A 53 -3.10 13.08 14.05
N VAL A 54 -3.41 11.95 14.70
CA VAL A 54 -2.61 10.73 14.66
C VAL A 54 -3.04 9.86 13.47
N PHE A 55 -2.06 9.35 12.73
CA PHE A 55 -2.26 8.41 11.63
C PHE A 55 -1.39 7.18 11.84
N GLU A 56 -1.99 6.00 11.70
CA GLU A 56 -1.24 4.77 11.44
C GLU A 56 -1.15 4.55 9.92
N ILE A 57 0.08 4.45 9.41
CA ILE A 57 0.36 4.25 7.99
C ILE A 57 1.14 2.97 7.74
N GLY A 58 0.91 2.35 6.59
CA GLY A 58 1.74 1.30 6.00
C GLY A 58 2.53 1.82 4.80
N CYS A 59 3.77 1.35 4.64
CA CYS A 59 4.65 1.72 3.55
C CYS A 59 4.55 0.75 2.35
N PHE A 60 4.32 1.28 1.16
CA PHE A 60 4.16 0.52 -0.08
C PHE A 60 5.10 1.04 -1.16
N ARG A 61 5.71 0.14 -1.93
CA ARG A 61 6.60 0.49 -3.05
C ARG A 61 5.80 1.02 -4.24
N THR A 62 4.83 0.25 -4.72
CA THR A 62 3.99 0.62 -5.87
C THR A 62 2.53 0.75 -5.47
N VAL A 63 1.90 1.86 -5.82
CA VAL A 63 0.46 2.11 -5.60
C VAL A 63 -0.17 2.63 -6.88
N LYS A 64 -0.99 1.79 -7.53
CA LYS A 64 -1.60 2.09 -8.83
C LYS A 64 -2.94 2.81 -8.71
N GLY A 65 -3.66 2.63 -7.59
CA GLY A 65 -4.99 3.20 -7.38
C GLY A 65 -5.03 4.60 -6.78
N CYS A 66 -3.89 5.30 -6.72
CA CYS A 66 -3.79 6.64 -6.15
C CYS A 66 -3.37 7.70 -7.18
N GLY A 67 -3.97 8.88 -7.07
CA GLY A 67 -3.52 10.13 -7.67
C GLY A 67 -2.93 11.05 -6.61
N HIS A 68 -2.36 12.19 -7.01
CA HIS A 68 -1.69 13.10 -6.08
C HIS A 68 -2.24 14.52 -6.15
N ALA A 69 -2.50 15.11 -4.99
CA ALA A 69 -3.12 16.43 -4.86
C ALA A 69 -2.18 17.43 -4.19
N GLY A 70 -2.34 18.71 -4.54
CA GLY A 70 -1.56 19.82 -3.98
C GLY A 70 -0.10 19.89 -4.47
N PRO A 71 0.69 20.85 -3.98
CA PRO A 71 2.13 20.93 -4.25
C PRO A 71 2.91 19.86 -3.47
N VAL A 72 4.16 19.63 -3.88
CA VAL A 72 5.14 18.88 -3.08
C VAL A 72 5.55 19.75 -1.90
N SER A 73 5.71 19.17 -0.71
CA SER A 73 6.17 19.85 0.50
C SER A 73 7.25 19.06 1.22
N THR A 74 8.18 19.75 1.87
CA THR A 74 9.14 19.16 2.82
C THR A 74 8.75 19.44 4.27
N ASP A 75 7.69 20.20 4.50
CA ASP A 75 7.29 20.66 5.82
C ASP A 75 6.82 19.48 6.67
N PHE A 76 7.36 19.36 7.88
CA PHE A 76 6.98 18.30 8.83
C PHE A 76 7.00 16.88 8.24
N SER A 77 7.91 16.61 7.30
CA SER A 77 8.06 15.27 6.74
C SER A 77 8.44 14.28 7.84
N TRP A 78 7.65 13.21 7.98
CA TRP A 78 7.92 12.14 8.95
C TRP A 78 9.15 11.31 8.59
N PHE A 79 9.49 11.25 7.31
CA PHE A 79 10.69 10.58 6.80
C PHE A 79 11.72 11.64 6.41
N SER A 80 12.61 11.99 7.34
CA SER A 80 13.77 12.87 7.06
C SER A 80 14.46 12.53 5.73
N GLY A 81 14.69 13.55 4.90
CA GLY A 81 15.25 13.42 3.55
C GLY A 81 14.22 13.19 2.44
N PHE A 82 12.93 13.05 2.78
CA PHE A 82 11.84 12.94 1.82
C PHE A 82 10.98 14.20 1.81
N SER A 83 10.61 14.63 0.61
CA SER A 83 9.44 15.46 0.37
C SER A 83 8.19 14.59 0.32
N TRP A 84 7.01 15.17 0.50
CA TRP A 84 5.74 14.47 0.44
C TRP A 84 4.69 15.23 -0.37
N ARG A 85 3.72 14.47 -0.87
CA ARG A 85 2.53 15.00 -1.54
C ARG A 85 1.32 14.14 -1.16
N ILE A 86 0.14 14.76 -1.03
CA ILE A 86 -1.09 14.05 -0.65
C ILE A 86 -1.42 13.01 -1.72
N ALA A 87 -1.66 11.77 -1.31
CA ALA A 87 -2.16 10.68 -2.15
C ALA A 87 -3.66 10.48 -1.89
N VAL A 88 -4.45 10.50 -2.96
CA VAL A 88 -5.90 10.32 -2.93
C VAL A 88 -6.30 9.11 -3.78
N CYS A 89 -7.37 8.41 -3.42
CA CYS A 89 -7.95 7.41 -4.30
C CYS A 89 -8.36 8.05 -5.64
N ILE A 90 -7.92 7.50 -6.77
CA ILE A 90 -8.27 8.05 -8.10
C ILE A 90 -9.78 8.02 -8.38
N LYS A 91 -10.52 7.11 -7.74
CA LYS A 91 -11.94 6.89 -8.00
C LYS A 91 -12.85 7.77 -7.16
N CYS A 92 -12.57 7.91 -5.86
CA CYS A 92 -13.44 8.62 -4.93
C CYS A 92 -12.79 9.84 -4.25
N LEU A 93 -11.54 10.16 -4.59
CA LEU A 93 -10.77 11.28 -4.04
C LEU A 93 -10.56 11.26 -2.52
N THR A 94 -10.91 10.15 -1.85
CA THR A 94 -10.61 9.96 -0.43
C THR A 94 -9.11 10.07 -0.23
N HIS A 95 -8.68 10.91 0.72
CA HIS A 95 -7.28 10.98 1.12
C HIS A 95 -6.84 9.61 1.64
N LEU A 96 -5.92 8.93 0.95
CA LEU A 96 -5.42 7.62 1.34
C LEU A 96 -4.05 7.66 2.01
N GLY A 97 -3.32 8.77 1.89
CA GLY A 97 -2.07 8.98 2.59
C GLY A 97 -1.16 9.93 1.82
N TRP A 98 0.11 9.58 1.69
CA TRP A 98 1.12 10.44 1.09
C TRP A 98 2.06 9.65 0.18
N LEU A 99 2.48 10.27 -0.94
CA LEU A 99 3.68 9.87 -1.68
C LEU A 99 4.87 10.56 -1.05
N PHE A 100 5.88 9.80 -0.65
CA PHE A 100 7.18 10.28 -0.20
C PHE A 100 8.19 10.12 -1.33
N ALA A 101 8.95 11.17 -1.62
CA ALA A 101 9.99 11.14 -2.66
C ALA A 101 11.27 11.84 -2.20
N SER A 102 12.40 11.21 -2.50
CA SER A 102 13.75 11.70 -2.26
C SER A 102 14.59 11.51 -3.53
N PRO A 103 15.41 12.49 -3.94
CA PRO A 103 16.32 12.33 -5.08
C PRO A 103 17.27 11.14 -4.93
N ASP A 104 17.75 10.88 -3.70
CA ASP A 104 18.79 9.88 -3.44
C ASP A 104 18.24 8.52 -2.97
N GLN A 105 17.05 8.53 -2.35
CA GLN A 105 16.47 7.34 -1.71
C GLN A 105 15.26 6.76 -2.47
N GLY A 106 14.89 7.36 -3.60
CA GLY A 106 13.74 6.94 -4.40
C GLY A 106 12.41 7.41 -3.81
N HIS A 107 11.35 6.64 -4.02
CA HIS A 107 9.99 7.00 -3.61
C HIS A 107 9.20 5.79 -3.09
N PHE A 108 8.19 6.08 -2.28
CA PHE A 108 7.24 5.11 -1.76
C PHE A 108 5.96 5.82 -1.31
N HIS A 109 4.92 5.07 -0.99
CA HIS A 109 3.67 5.61 -0.44
C HIS A 109 3.51 5.19 1.02
N GLY A 110 3.17 6.15 1.88
CA GLY A 110 2.66 5.88 3.22
C GLY A 110 1.14 6.01 3.20
N LEU A 111 0.42 4.90 3.28
CA LEU A 111 -1.06 4.87 3.20
C LEU A 111 -1.68 4.62 4.57
N ILE A 112 -2.74 5.35 4.89
CA ILE A 112 -3.50 5.27 6.14
C ILE A 112 -4.26 3.95 6.18
N LEU A 113 -3.88 3.08 7.12
CA LEU A 113 -4.32 1.68 7.13
C LEU A 113 -5.83 1.53 7.34
N ASP A 114 -6.41 2.38 8.19
CA ASP A 114 -7.87 2.37 8.44
C ASP A 114 -8.71 2.75 7.21
N ARG A 115 -8.08 3.30 6.17
CA ARG A 115 -8.74 3.66 4.90
C ARG A 115 -8.58 2.59 3.83
N LEU A 116 -7.98 1.46 4.18
CA LEU A 116 -7.75 0.31 3.31
C LEU A 116 -8.50 -0.93 3.83
N ILE A 117 -8.76 -1.87 2.93
CA ILE A 117 -9.24 -3.22 3.23
C ILE A 117 -8.50 -4.23 2.35
N THR A 118 -8.24 -5.43 2.86
CA THR A 118 -7.71 -6.56 2.06
C THR A 118 -8.87 -7.50 1.72
N GLN A 119 -8.91 -8.01 0.50
CA GLN A 119 -9.82 -9.07 0.06
C GLN A 119 -9.06 -10.11 -0.76
#